data_AF-A0A952HB41-F1
#
_entry.id   AF-A0A952HB41-F1
#
_cell.length_a   1.000
_cell.length_b   1.000
_cell.length_c   1.000
_cell.angle_alpha   90.00
_cell.angle_beta   90.00
_cell.angle_gamma   90.00
#
_symmetry.space_group_name_H-M   'P 1'
#
loop_
_entity.id
_entity.type
_entity.pdbx_description
1 polymer ?
#
loop_
_entity_poly.entity_id
_entity_poly.type
_entity_poly.pdbx_seq_one_letter_code
_entity_poly.pdbx_strand_id
1 'polypeptide(L)' 'LEELPESTTHALLIAHGRTVAQGEIDEVVTTETVTRAFEHRIRVEKADGRWSARAVR' A
#
# COMPACT_ATOMS: atom_id res chain seq x y z
N LEU A 1 -4.86 6.67 -1.13
CA LEU A 1 -5.34 5.63 -0.20
C LEU A 1 -6.28 6.32 0.78
N GLU A 2 -7.58 6.06 0.65
CA GLU A 2 -8.60 6.66 1.52
C GLU A 2 -8.86 5.66 2.67
N GLU A 3 -7.94 5.72 3.63
CA GLU A 3 -7.93 5.09 4.95
C GLU A 3 -8.11 3.55 5.04
N LEU A 4 -7.11 2.89 5.63
CA LEU A 4 -7.23 1.51 6.11
C LEU A 4 -7.52 1.53 7.61
N PRO A 5 -8.49 0.73 8.09
CA PRO A 5 -8.71 0.54 9.52
C PRO A 5 -7.43 0.04 10.22
N GLU A 6 -7.20 0.49 11.45
CA GLU A 6 -6.07 0.02 12.28
C GLU A 6 -6.12 -1.50 12.56
N SER A 7 -7.32 -2.08 12.52
CA SER A 7 -7.54 -3.52 12.67
C SER A 7 -7.18 -4.35 11.43
N THR A 8 -6.78 -3.70 10.34
CA THR A 8 -6.40 -4.42 9.12
C THR A 8 -5.05 -5.10 9.32
N THR A 9 -5.04 -6.44 9.34
CA THR A 9 -3.82 -7.24 9.55
C THR A 9 -3.20 -7.73 8.25
N HIS A 10 -4.00 -7.93 7.20
CA HIS A 10 -3.55 -8.48 5.93
C HIS A 10 -4.02 -7.63 4.75
N ALA A 11 -3.25 -7.65 3.67
CA ALA A 11 -3.61 -7.00 2.43
C ALA A 11 -3.32 -7.89 1.21
N LEU A 12 -4.03 -7.56 0.13
CA LEU A 12 -3.79 -8.08 -1.21
C LEU A 12 -3.70 -6.86 -2.14
N LEU A 13 -2.56 -6.71 -2.79
CA LEU A 13 -2.33 -5.66 -3.78
C LEU A 13 -2.38 -6.26 -5.18
N ILE A 14 -3.24 -5.74 -6.03
CA ILE A 14 -3.49 -6.23 -7.40
C ILE A 14 -3.23 -5.11 -8.41
N ALA A 15 -2.56 -5.45 -9.51
CA ALA A 15 -2.42 -4.59 -10.69
C ALA A 15 -2.46 -5.45 -11.96
N HIS A 16 -3.06 -4.93 -13.04
CA HIS A 16 -3.20 -5.65 -14.31
C HIS A 16 -3.76 -7.07 -14.17
N GLY A 17 -4.74 -7.26 -13.26
CA GLY A 17 -5.35 -8.56 -12.98
C GLY A 17 -4.43 -9.58 -12.30
N ARG A 18 -3.27 -9.16 -11.78
CA ARG A 18 -2.29 -10.04 -11.13
C ARG A 18 -1.96 -9.56 -9.72
N THR A 19 -1.67 -10.53 -8.85
CA THR A 19 -1.16 -10.25 -7.51
C THR A 19 0.22 -9.61 -7.60
N VAL A 20 0.34 -8.41 -7.02
CA VAL A 20 1.60 -7.68 -6.88
C VAL A 20 2.27 -8.05 -5.56
N ALA A 21 1.49 -8.14 -4.48
CA ALA A 21 1.94 -8.56 -3.14
C ALA A 21 0.72 -9.03 -2.33
N GLN A 22 0.95 -9.95 -1.39
CA GLN A 22 -0.08 -10.53 -0.51
C GLN A 22 0.58 -10.98 0.79
N GLY A 23 -0.10 -10.78 1.92
CA GLY A 23 0.41 -11.15 3.23
C GLY A 23 0.02 -10.15 4.33
N GLU A 24 0.85 -10.10 5.37
CA GLU A 24 0.74 -9.13 6.46
C GLU A 24 0.79 -7.70 5.92
N ILE A 25 -0.02 -6.83 6.51
CA ILE A 25 -0.28 -5.51 5.94
C ILE A 25 1.02 -4.71 5.76
N ASP A 26 1.87 -4.69 6.78
CA ASP A 26 3.12 -3.92 6.82
C ASP A 26 4.15 -4.40 5.77
N GLU A 27 4.02 -5.63 5.26
CA GLU A 27 4.85 -6.15 4.16
C GLU A 27 4.24 -5.83 2.78
N VAL A 28 2.92 -5.80 2.68
CA VAL A 28 2.20 -5.67 1.41
C VAL A 28 2.08 -4.24 0.95
N VAL A 29 1.92 -3.28 1.86
CA VAL A 29 1.66 -1.89 1.49
C VAL A 29 2.81 -1.03 1.96
N THR A 30 3.83 -1.05 1.11
CA THR A 30 5.05 -0.29 1.26
C THR A 30 5.14 0.70 0.10
N THR A 31 6.07 1.66 0.22
CA THR A 31 6.38 2.57 -0.89
C THR A 31 6.73 1.80 -2.17
N GLU A 32 7.48 0.70 -2.04
CA GLU A 32 7.90 -0.13 -3.18
C GLU A 32 6.71 -0.81 -3.86
N THR A 33 5.91 -1.57 -3.11
CA THR A 33 4.83 -2.38 -3.67
C THR A 33 3.71 -1.51 -4.24
N VAL A 34 3.37 -0.42 -3.56
CA VAL A 34 2.36 0.54 -4.02
C VAL A 34 2.86 1.29 -5.25
N THR A 35 4.11 1.75 -5.28
CA THR A 35 4.69 2.37 -6.48
C THR A 35 4.65 1.42 -7.67
N ARG A 36 4.97 0.14 -7.46
CA ARG A 36 4.90 -0.89 -8.50
C ARG A 36 3.47 -1.14 -8.98
N ALA A 37 2.48 -1.19 -8.08
CA ALA A 37 1.10 -1.47 -8.44
C ALA A 37 0.42 -0.31 -9.20
N PHE A 38 0.77 0.94 -8.87
CA PHE A 38 0.19 2.14 -9.49
C PHE A 38 1.01 2.67 -10.67
N GLU A 39 2.17 2.07 -10.96
CA GLU A 39 3.11 2.50 -12.01
C GLU A 39 3.45 4.00 -11.91
N HIS A 40 3.45 4.52 -10.68
CA HIS A 40 3.67 5.92 -10.36
C HIS A 40 4.40 6.03 -9.03
N ARG A 41 5.26 7.04 -8.86
CA ARG A 41 5.99 7.25 -7.61
C ARG A 41 5.01 7.62 -6.51
N ILE A 42 4.80 6.69 -5.58
CA ILE A 42 3.92 6.90 -4.43
C ILE A 42 4.71 6.68 -3.16
N ARG A 43 4.72 7.69 -2.29
CA ARG A 43 5.26 7.56 -0.94
C ARG A 43 4.16 7.08 -0.01
N VAL A 44 4.44 5.98 0.69
CA VAL A 44 3.58 5.39 1.71
C VAL A 44 4.18 5.66 3.08
N GLU A 45 3.36 6.13 4.02
CA GLU A 45 3.72 6.40 5.41
C GLU A 45 2.64 5.86 6.35
N LYS A 46 3.06 5.29 7.48
CA LYS A 46 2.21 4.88 8.60
C LYS A 46 2.54 5.77 9.80
N ALA A 47 1.54 6.49 10.31
CA ALA A 47 1.68 7.35 11.48
C ALA A 47 0.39 7.29 12.30
N ASP A 48 0.51 7.15 13.62
CA ASP A 48 -0.63 7.06 14.55
C ASP A 48 -1.68 6.04 14.10
N GLY A 49 -1.21 4.85 13.69
CA GLY A 49 -2.05 3.75 13.19
C GLY A 49 -2.65 3.99 11.79
N ARG A 50 -2.60 5.21 11.28
CA ARG A 50 -3.18 5.60 9.99
C ARG A 50 -2.17 5.52 8.87
N TRP A 51 -2.63 5.02 7.73
CA TRP A 51 -1.84 4.92 6.51
C TRP A 51 -2.14 6.07 5.57
N SER A 52 -1.09 6.61 4.98
CA SER A 52 -1.19 7.62 3.94
C SER A 52 -0.35 7.22 2.74
N ALA A 53 -0.90 7.43 1.54
CA ALA A 53 -0.19 7.21 0.29
C ALA A 53 -0.37 8.45 -0.58
N ARG A 54 0.73 9.09 -0.94
CA ARG A 54 0.73 10.34 -1.72
C ARG A 54 1.63 10.19 -2.94
N ALA A 55 1.15 10.66 -4.09
CA ALA A 55 1.99 10.78 -5.27
C ALA A 55 3.12 11.79 -5.00
N VAL A 56 4.33 11.46 -5.44
CA VAL A 56 5.50 12.35 -5.37
C VAL A 56 6.01 12.59 -6.79
N ARG A 57 6.42 13.83 -7.09
CA ARG A 57 6.99 14.20 -8.40
C ARG A 57 8.37 13.58 -8.61
#